data_AF-A0A498P5P3-F1
#
_entry.id   AF-A0A498P5P3-F1
#
_cell.length_a   1.000
_cell.length_b   1.000
_cell.length_c   1.000
_cell.angle_alpha   90.00
_cell.angle_beta   90.00
_cell.angle_gamma   90.00
#
_symmetry.space_group_name_H-M   'P 1'
#
loop_
_entity.id
_entity.type
_entity.pdbx_description
1 polymer ?
#
loop_
_entity_poly.entity_id
_entity_poly.type
_entity_poly.pdbx_seq_one_letter_code
_entity_poly.pdbx_strand_id
1 'polypeptide(L)'
;MKQLNDLNGGSVSLTIEEIKKAYPDTNSLLGSSVYVKASVMTSSGSDLVEAEKSGIKIVMSPYMLSIRDTPKYFKPGLPLSMTVTVSDHDGSPARNVPVKISFLENPMTEHSGTIKAFINMPSNSMSHTLKVETADPALKPEQQAVQEMHVETYASFNNYGNYLHISVVSSRVVVGDTLSVQAHIKCDPPERKRLVEHLTYAVLNKGNIIHAARMNVKDLDVINIPLLVTSEMLPAFRIVAYYILPWQPSVEVVADSVFVDVEDRCVGSLSVGPVKGEQLNSYSPGSSITFEVKGDPGAKVSLVAVDNAIFLLSKKRLTQKNVWEVVGQGDMGCTAGGGRNNMGVFSDAGLMFHSSTGGYTDYKIGPSSEINVITILLCTIAPAGLEEDVLLPNCSSESSWVSLCHH
;
A
#
# COMPACT_ATOMS: atom_id res chain seq x y z
N MET A 1 14.85 -26.59 32.61
CA MET A 1 13.91 -27.61 32.12
C MET A 1 12.82 -27.75 33.17
N LYS A 2 11.54 -27.66 32.78
CA LYS A 2 10.38 -27.80 33.68
C LYS A 2 9.62 -29.04 33.20
N GLN A 3 9.28 -29.95 34.11
CA GLN A 3 8.63 -31.21 33.78
C GLN A 3 7.20 -31.21 34.35
N LEU A 4 6.23 -31.56 33.50
CA LEU A 4 4.84 -31.78 33.88
C LEU A 4 4.55 -33.27 33.71
N ASN A 5 4.06 -33.91 34.78
CA ASN A 5 3.69 -35.32 34.77
C ASN A 5 2.19 -35.54 34.51
N ASP A 6 1.36 -34.50 34.70
CA ASP A 6 -0.06 -34.50 34.39
C ASP A 6 -0.37 -33.35 33.42
N LEU A 7 -0.94 -33.70 32.27
CA LEU A 7 -1.31 -32.76 31.20
C LEU A 7 -2.73 -32.19 31.40
N ASN A 8 -3.49 -32.69 32.39
CA ASN A 8 -4.85 -32.27 32.64
C ASN A 8 -4.87 -30.96 33.46
N GLY A 9 -4.74 -29.83 32.77
CA GLY A 9 -4.73 -28.49 33.40
C GLY A 9 -3.40 -28.09 34.04
N GLY A 10 -2.32 -28.83 33.79
CA GLY A 10 -0.98 -28.47 34.24
C GLY A 10 -0.48 -27.17 33.61
N SER A 11 0.14 -26.30 34.42
CA SER A 11 0.74 -25.04 33.97
C SER A 11 2.21 -24.96 34.39
N VAL A 12 3.04 -24.45 33.48
CA VAL A 12 4.45 -24.15 33.75
C VAL A 12 4.67 -22.67 33.49
N SER A 13 5.26 -21.99 34.47
CA SER A 13 5.63 -20.57 34.38
C SER A 13 7.15 -20.40 34.35
N LEU A 14 7.64 -19.51 33.48
CA LEU A 14 8.97 -18.92 33.52
C LEU A 14 8.84 -17.52 34.11
N THR A 15 9.47 -17.25 35.25
CA THR A 15 9.34 -15.95 35.92
C THR A 15 10.43 -14.98 35.49
N ILE A 16 10.19 -13.68 35.64
CA ILE A 16 11.20 -12.65 35.34
C ILE A 16 12.43 -12.77 36.24
N GLU A 17 12.27 -13.26 37.47
CA GLU A 17 13.38 -13.47 38.41
C GLU A 17 14.29 -14.63 37.97
N GLU A 18 13.72 -15.69 37.38
CA GLU A 18 14.50 -16.76 36.76
C GLU A 18 15.30 -16.26 35.55
N ILE A 19 14.72 -15.36 34.75
CA ILE A 19 15.42 -14.71 33.62
C ILE A 19 16.55 -13.81 34.14
N LYS A 20 16.29 -12.95 35.12
CA LYS A 20 17.29 -12.05 35.72
C LYS A 20 18.46 -12.79 36.35
N LYS A 21 18.23 -13.99 36.88
CA LYS A 21 19.31 -14.84 37.43
C LYS A 21 20.34 -15.24 36.36
N ALA A 22 19.89 -15.46 35.13
CA ALA A 22 20.75 -15.78 34.00
C ALA A 22 21.26 -14.51 33.27
N TYR A 23 20.42 -13.48 33.21
CA TYR A 23 20.67 -12.21 32.51
C TYR A 23 20.35 -11.03 33.43
N PRO A 24 21.31 -10.58 34.26
CA PRO A 24 21.07 -9.49 35.22
C PRO A 24 20.62 -8.19 34.58
N ASP A 25 21.13 -7.88 33.38
CA ASP A 25 20.62 -6.81 32.53
C ASP A 25 19.67 -7.38 31.47
N THR A 26 18.37 -7.24 31.71
CA THR A 26 17.32 -7.71 30.80
C THR A 26 17.24 -6.89 29.51
N ASN A 27 17.82 -5.68 29.46
CA ASN A 27 17.80 -4.89 28.23
C ASN A 27 18.68 -5.51 27.14
N SER A 28 19.71 -6.28 27.53
CA SER A 28 20.54 -7.07 26.61
C SER A 28 19.74 -8.11 25.82
N LEU A 29 18.54 -8.47 26.29
CA LEU A 29 17.66 -9.44 25.65
C LEU A 29 16.67 -8.81 24.66
N LEU A 30 16.58 -7.47 24.60
CA LEU A 30 15.64 -6.80 23.70
C LEU A 30 15.89 -7.19 22.24
N GLY A 31 14.81 -7.51 21.53
CA GLY A 31 14.86 -8.02 20.16
C GLY A 31 15.17 -9.52 20.03
N SER A 32 15.64 -10.18 21.10
CA SER A 32 15.74 -11.63 21.14
C SER A 32 14.35 -12.28 21.22
N SER A 33 14.29 -13.59 20.98
CA SER A 33 13.06 -14.37 21.07
C SER A 33 13.21 -15.54 22.03
N VAL A 34 12.15 -15.80 22.80
CA VAL A 34 11.97 -17.02 23.57
C VAL A 34 11.28 -18.05 22.66
N TYR A 35 11.63 -19.32 22.85
CA TYR A 35 10.89 -20.43 22.29
C TYR A 35 10.51 -21.41 23.39
N VAL A 36 9.41 -22.11 23.18
CA VAL A 36 8.93 -23.18 24.05
C VAL A 36 8.88 -24.46 23.21
N LYS A 37 9.70 -25.44 23.58
CA LYS A 37 9.66 -26.79 23.02
C LYS A 37 8.98 -27.73 24.00
N ALA A 38 7.93 -28.39 23.54
CA ALA A 38 7.19 -29.40 24.30
C ALA A 38 7.33 -30.76 23.60
N SER A 39 7.65 -31.79 24.36
CA SER A 39 7.72 -33.18 23.90
C SER A 39 6.69 -33.98 24.69
N VAL A 40 5.67 -34.51 24.00
CA VAL A 40 4.53 -35.20 24.60
C VAL A 40 4.58 -36.66 24.17
N MET A 41 4.59 -37.56 25.14
CA MET A 41 4.59 -39.00 24.90
C MET A 41 3.25 -39.58 25.34
N THR A 42 2.70 -40.53 24.57
CA THR A 42 1.49 -41.24 25.00
C THR A 42 1.77 -42.07 26.24
N SER A 43 0.75 -42.33 27.05
CA SER A 43 0.87 -43.15 28.26
C SER A 43 1.34 -44.58 27.97
N SER A 44 1.07 -45.09 26.77
CA SER A 44 1.57 -46.39 26.29
C SER A 44 3.03 -46.37 25.85
N GLY A 45 3.63 -45.18 25.68
CA GLY A 45 4.97 -45.01 25.12
C GLY A 45 5.07 -45.25 23.61
N SER A 46 3.95 -45.48 22.93
CA SER A 46 3.95 -45.84 21.50
C SER A 46 4.23 -44.67 20.55
N ASP A 47 4.07 -43.44 21.02
CA ASP A 47 4.13 -42.25 20.19
C ASP A 47 4.68 -41.06 20.97
N LEU A 48 5.52 -40.27 20.30
CA LEU A 48 6.18 -39.08 20.80
C LEU A 48 5.99 -37.96 19.79
N VAL A 49 5.31 -36.89 20.21
CA VAL A 49 5.09 -35.71 19.39
C VAL A 49 5.84 -34.53 20.01
N GLU A 50 6.65 -33.86 19.21
CA GLU A 50 7.30 -32.62 19.59
C GLU A 50 6.61 -31.44 18.89
N ALA A 51 6.38 -30.37 19.66
CA ALA A 51 5.90 -29.11 19.14
C ALA A 51 6.77 -27.97 19.66
N GLU A 52 7.03 -26.99 18.80
CA GLU A 52 7.76 -25.79 19.17
C GLU A 52 6.93 -24.55 18.87
N LYS A 53 6.80 -23.67 19.86
CA LYS A 53 6.36 -22.30 19.68
C LYS A 53 7.58 -21.40 19.79
N SER A 54 8.07 -20.93 18.66
CA SER A 54 9.15 -19.94 18.56
C SER A 54 8.61 -18.55 18.20
N GLY A 55 9.49 -17.55 18.22
CA GLY A 55 9.18 -16.17 17.83
C GLY A 55 8.48 -15.34 18.90
N ILE A 56 8.53 -15.74 20.18
CA ILE A 56 8.00 -14.95 21.29
C ILE A 56 9.02 -13.85 21.62
N LYS A 57 8.86 -12.66 21.03
CA LYS A 57 9.85 -11.58 21.15
C LYS A 57 9.92 -10.99 22.55
N ILE A 58 11.12 -10.64 22.99
CA ILE A 58 11.38 -9.84 24.19
C ILE A 58 11.43 -8.37 23.76
N VAL A 59 10.47 -7.58 24.25
CA VAL A 59 10.15 -6.25 23.71
C VAL A 59 9.89 -5.24 24.82
N MET A 60 10.10 -3.96 24.54
CA MET A 60 9.76 -2.87 25.46
C MET A 60 8.29 -2.48 25.40
N SER A 61 7.74 -2.43 24.19
CA SER A 61 6.32 -2.16 23.93
C SER A 61 5.64 -3.43 23.44
N PRO A 62 4.41 -3.74 23.89
CA PRO A 62 3.64 -4.85 23.34
C PRO A 62 3.19 -4.58 21.90
N TYR A 63 3.15 -3.32 21.47
CA TYR A 63 2.66 -2.90 20.17
C TYR A 63 3.79 -2.59 19.19
N MET A 64 3.49 -2.77 17.91
CA MET A 64 4.27 -2.29 16.78
C MET A 64 3.43 -1.27 16.01
N LEU A 65 4.04 -0.12 15.73
CA LEU A 65 3.49 0.89 14.84
C LEU A 65 4.24 0.86 13.51
N SER A 66 3.51 0.95 12.41
CA SER A 66 4.10 1.14 11.08
C SER A 66 3.26 2.13 10.30
N ILE A 67 3.93 3.19 9.81
CA ILE A 67 3.35 4.15 8.89
C ILE A 67 3.54 3.59 7.48
N ARG A 68 2.44 3.39 6.76
CA ARG A 68 2.41 2.84 5.41
C ARG A 68 1.63 3.77 4.50
N ASP A 69 1.84 3.61 3.20
CA ASP A 69 1.03 4.25 2.16
C ASP A 69 0.79 5.76 2.37
N THR A 70 1.79 6.44 2.94
CA THR A 70 1.74 7.86 3.30
C THR A 70 2.72 8.61 2.39
N PRO A 71 2.28 9.65 1.66
CA PRO A 71 3.17 10.47 0.85
C PRO A 71 4.29 11.10 1.66
N LYS A 72 5.51 11.11 1.12
CA LYS A 72 6.67 11.79 1.74
C LYS A 72 6.62 13.31 1.57
N TYR A 73 5.80 13.78 0.63
CA TYR A 73 5.68 15.19 0.27
C TYR A 73 4.26 15.69 0.53
N PHE A 74 4.12 16.78 1.27
CA PHE A 74 2.84 17.42 1.52
C PHE A 74 2.72 18.77 0.79
N LYS A 75 1.48 19.17 0.53
CA LYS A 75 1.18 20.47 -0.08
C LYS A 75 0.78 21.46 1.02
N PRO A 76 1.46 22.61 1.18
CA PRO A 76 1.18 23.55 2.25
C PRO A 76 -0.29 23.99 2.35
N GLY A 77 -0.86 23.83 3.55
CA GLY A 77 -2.26 24.18 3.84
C GLY A 77 -3.29 23.26 3.19
N LEU A 78 -2.89 22.06 2.76
CA LEU A 78 -3.78 20.99 2.29
C LEU A 78 -3.59 19.75 3.16
N PRO A 79 -4.62 18.90 3.31
CA PRO A 79 -4.53 17.71 4.15
C PRO A 79 -3.55 16.69 3.59
N LEU A 80 -2.84 16.00 4.49
CA LEU A 80 -2.01 14.84 4.19
C LEU A 80 -2.70 13.58 4.71
N SER A 81 -2.97 12.63 3.82
CA SER A 81 -3.48 11.31 4.21
C SER A 81 -2.34 10.46 4.76
N MET A 82 -2.54 9.89 5.94
CA MET A 82 -1.61 8.99 6.61
C MET A 82 -2.30 7.66 6.95
N THR A 83 -1.63 6.55 6.68
CA THR A 83 -2.08 5.22 7.12
C THR A 83 -1.14 4.67 8.19
N VAL A 84 -1.69 4.39 9.36
CA VAL A 84 -0.97 3.78 10.48
C VAL A 84 -1.51 2.38 10.71
N THR A 85 -0.61 1.41 10.82
CA THR A 85 -0.92 0.05 11.26
C THR A 85 -0.47 -0.13 12.69
N VAL A 86 -1.34 -0.74 13.50
CA VAL A 86 -1.11 -1.08 14.90
C VAL A 86 -1.25 -2.60 15.02
N SER A 87 -0.18 -3.27 15.42
CA SER A 87 -0.16 -4.73 15.51
C SER A 87 0.57 -5.20 16.76
N ASP A 88 0.32 -6.44 17.16
CA ASP A 88 1.18 -7.16 18.07
C ASP A 88 2.46 -7.62 17.34
N HIS A 89 3.45 -8.10 18.11
CA HIS A 89 4.74 -8.56 17.57
C HIS A 89 4.67 -9.83 16.71
N ASP A 90 3.54 -10.54 16.76
CA ASP A 90 3.25 -11.69 15.89
C ASP A 90 2.59 -11.28 14.56
N GLY A 91 2.33 -9.97 14.37
CA GLY A 91 1.72 -9.39 13.18
C GLY A 91 0.19 -9.36 13.20
N SER A 92 -0.46 -9.85 14.26
CA SER A 92 -1.91 -9.74 14.39
C SER A 92 -2.33 -8.28 14.68
N PRO A 93 -3.48 -7.81 14.16
CA PRO A 93 -3.91 -6.43 14.31
C PRO A 93 -4.37 -6.13 15.74
N ALA A 94 -3.77 -5.11 16.37
CA ALA A 94 -4.16 -4.64 17.70
C ALA A 94 -5.30 -3.63 17.56
N ARG A 95 -6.47 -3.98 18.08
CA ARG A 95 -7.72 -3.23 17.88
C ARG A 95 -7.95 -2.24 19.01
N ASN A 96 -8.50 -1.08 18.68
CA ASN A 96 -8.94 -0.05 19.63
C ASN A 96 -7.88 0.38 20.65
N VAL A 97 -6.61 0.36 20.24
CA VAL A 97 -5.51 0.90 21.05
C VAL A 97 -5.49 2.41 20.82
N PRO A 98 -5.58 3.27 21.84
CA PRO A 98 -5.49 4.71 21.64
C PRO A 98 -4.18 5.10 20.95
N VAL A 99 -4.25 5.85 19.84
CA VAL A 99 -3.06 6.33 19.10
C VAL A 99 -3.11 7.85 18.97
N LYS A 100 -2.06 8.53 19.42
CA LYS A 100 -1.82 9.96 19.21
C LYS A 100 -1.02 10.16 17.92
N ILE A 101 -1.44 11.11 17.10
CA ILE A 101 -0.79 11.47 15.83
C ILE A 101 -0.53 12.98 15.85
N SER A 102 0.66 13.41 15.42
CA SER A 102 1.00 14.83 15.28
C SER A 102 -0.10 15.64 14.56
N PHE A 103 -0.36 16.85 15.07
CA PHE A 103 -1.38 17.79 14.56
C PHE A 103 -2.84 17.33 14.70
N LEU A 104 -3.12 16.16 15.28
CA LEU A 104 -4.47 15.80 15.73
C LEU A 104 -4.62 16.09 17.22
N GLU A 105 -5.72 16.75 17.59
CA GLU A 105 -5.98 17.12 18.99
C GLU A 105 -6.32 15.91 19.86
N ASN A 106 -7.10 14.98 19.31
CA ASN A 106 -7.62 13.82 20.04
C ASN A 106 -6.97 12.52 19.56
N PRO A 107 -6.66 11.58 20.46
CA PRO A 107 -6.22 10.24 20.09
C PRO A 107 -7.30 9.51 19.29
N MET A 108 -6.87 8.69 18.33
CA MET A 108 -7.75 7.77 17.62
C MET A 108 -7.90 6.48 18.43
N THR A 109 -9.13 6.12 18.77
CA THR A 109 -9.42 5.00 19.69
C THR A 109 -10.26 3.89 19.05
N GLU A 110 -10.92 4.15 17.92
CA GLU A 110 -11.76 3.18 17.23
C GLU A 110 -11.11 2.78 15.90
N HIS A 111 -10.56 1.56 15.85
CA HIS A 111 -9.93 1.01 14.64
C HIS A 111 -9.70 -0.50 14.76
N SER A 112 -9.63 -1.19 13.62
CA SER A 112 -9.40 -2.63 13.55
C SER A 112 -7.92 -3.02 13.42
N GLY A 113 -6.99 -2.20 13.93
CA GLY A 113 -5.54 -2.33 13.71
C GLY A 113 -4.99 -1.55 12.51
N THR A 114 -5.84 -0.84 11.77
CA THR A 114 -5.42 0.11 10.72
C THR A 114 -6.19 1.41 10.87
N ILE A 115 -5.47 2.51 10.84
CA ILE A 115 -5.97 3.86 11.04
C ILE A 115 -5.66 4.66 9.76
N LYS A 116 -6.68 5.23 9.14
CA LYS A 116 -6.54 6.22 8.07
C LYS A 116 -6.85 7.59 8.65
N ALA A 117 -5.85 8.47 8.70
CA ALA A 117 -5.95 9.79 9.28
C ALA A 117 -5.68 10.88 8.23
N PHE A 118 -6.39 12.00 8.33
CA PHE A 118 -6.14 13.20 7.52
C PHE A 118 -5.53 14.27 8.41
N ILE A 119 -4.27 14.61 8.15
CA ILE A 119 -3.49 15.56 8.93
C ILE A 119 -3.57 16.92 8.25
N ASN A 120 -4.09 17.93 8.95
CA ASN A 120 -4.14 19.30 8.45
C ASN A 120 -2.74 19.92 8.51
N MET A 121 -2.03 19.88 7.39
CA MET A 121 -0.66 20.37 7.35
C MET A 121 -0.60 21.90 7.40
N PRO A 122 0.37 22.49 8.11
CA PRO A 122 0.57 23.93 8.13
C PRO A 122 0.75 24.53 6.73
N SER A 123 0.39 25.80 6.57
CA SER A 123 0.57 26.55 5.31
C SER A 123 2.01 27.00 5.06
N ASN A 124 2.95 26.73 5.97
CA ASN A 124 4.35 27.06 5.79
C ASN A 124 5.07 26.03 4.90
N SER A 125 6.15 26.46 4.25
CA SER A 125 6.95 25.60 3.37
C SER A 125 8.01 24.77 4.11
N MET A 126 7.89 24.55 5.43
CA MET A 126 8.88 23.84 6.23
C MET A 126 8.59 22.33 6.28
N SER A 127 9.65 21.53 6.35
CA SER A 127 9.56 20.09 6.62
C SER A 127 9.09 19.83 8.05
N HIS A 128 8.34 18.73 8.25
CA HIS A 128 7.84 18.34 9.58
C HIS A 128 8.21 16.88 9.88
N THR A 129 8.32 16.56 11.16
CA THR A 129 8.39 15.17 11.63
C THR A 129 7.05 14.80 12.22
N LEU A 130 6.36 13.86 11.58
CA LEU A 130 5.09 13.30 12.04
C LEU A 130 5.40 12.18 13.02
N LYS A 131 4.93 12.32 14.25
CA LYS A 131 5.06 11.34 15.32
C LYS A 131 3.72 10.66 15.55
N VAL A 132 3.78 9.34 15.64
CA VAL A 132 2.66 8.45 15.97
C VAL A 132 3.05 7.70 17.24
N GLU A 133 2.20 7.72 18.25
CA GLU A 133 2.50 7.16 19.56
C GLU A 133 1.26 6.47 20.15
N THR A 134 1.41 5.25 20.68
CA THR A 134 0.32 4.62 21.44
C THR A 134 0.10 5.34 22.77
N ALA A 135 -1.13 5.37 23.24
CA ALA A 135 -1.55 6.04 24.46
C ALA A 135 -2.38 5.09 25.35
N ASP A 136 -1.95 3.83 25.41
CA ASP A 136 -2.61 2.81 26.24
C ASP A 136 -2.43 3.14 27.73
N PRO A 137 -3.52 3.37 28.49
CA PRO A 137 -3.44 3.74 29.90
C PRO A 137 -2.86 2.64 30.81
N ALA A 138 -2.81 1.39 30.35
CA ALA A 138 -2.20 0.29 31.10
C ALA A 138 -0.66 0.27 31.01
N LEU A 139 -0.06 1.07 30.11
CA LEU A 139 1.36 1.08 29.84
C LEU A 139 2.04 2.35 30.39
N LYS A 140 3.29 2.19 30.84
CA LYS A 140 4.14 3.33 31.19
C LYS A 140 4.54 4.11 29.93
N PRO A 141 4.92 5.40 30.04
CA PRO A 141 5.36 6.19 28.89
C PRO A 141 6.46 5.53 28.06
N GLU A 142 7.42 4.85 28.70
CA GLU A 142 8.55 4.19 28.03
C GLU A 142 8.15 2.89 27.32
N GLN A 143 6.95 2.39 27.57
CA GLN A 143 6.40 1.16 26.98
C GLN A 143 5.42 1.46 25.84
N GLN A 144 5.13 2.73 25.57
CA GLN A 144 4.34 3.13 24.41
C GLN A 144 5.17 2.93 23.14
N ALA A 145 4.55 2.38 22.10
CA ALA A 145 5.17 2.31 20.80
C ALA A 145 5.20 3.70 20.19
N VAL A 146 6.33 4.06 19.58
CA VAL A 146 6.52 5.35 18.89
C VAL A 146 7.05 5.07 17.50
N GLN A 147 6.49 5.74 16.50
CA GLN A 147 6.99 5.74 15.13
C GLN A 147 7.00 7.17 14.60
N GLU A 148 8.07 7.53 13.90
CA GLU A 148 8.22 8.84 13.29
C GLU A 148 8.40 8.73 11.78
N MET A 149 7.95 9.76 11.06
CA MET A 149 8.13 9.91 9.62
C MET A 149 8.45 11.37 9.30
N HIS A 150 9.52 11.58 8.53
CA HIS A 150 9.84 12.91 7.99
C HIS A 150 9.01 13.19 6.74
N VAL A 151 8.40 14.37 6.66
CA VAL A 151 7.67 14.84 5.48
C VAL A 151 8.20 16.19 5.02
N GLU A 152 8.40 16.29 3.71
CA GLU A 152 8.91 17.48 3.04
C GLU A 152 7.79 18.21 2.28
N THR A 153 8.03 19.46 1.90
CA THR A 153 7.07 20.24 1.13
C THR A 153 7.20 19.97 -0.35
N TYR A 154 6.06 19.90 -1.04
CA TYR A 154 6.02 19.87 -2.50
C TYR A 154 6.57 21.19 -3.05
N ALA A 155 7.59 21.11 -3.89
CA ALA A 155 8.18 22.26 -4.56
C ALA A 155 7.30 22.66 -5.77
N SER A 156 6.52 23.72 -5.58
CA SER A 156 5.71 24.32 -6.65
C SER A 156 6.58 25.11 -7.64
N PHE A 157 6.09 25.24 -8.87
CA PHE A 157 6.78 25.98 -9.91
C PHE A 157 6.95 27.46 -9.50
N ASN A 158 8.19 27.94 -9.46
CA ASN A 158 8.55 29.29 -9.03
C ASN A 158 7.94 29.73 -7.68
N ASN A 159 7.60 28.78 -6.79
CA ASN A 159 6.90 29.02 -5.54
C ASN A 159 5.51 29.70 -5.68
N TYR A 160 4.82 29.53 -6.82
CA TYR A 160 3.51 30.17 -7.09
C TYR A 160 2.31 29.59 -6.31
N GLY A 161 2.53 28.66 -5.38
CA GLY A 161 1.47 28.17 -4.49
C GLY A 161 0.33 27.45 -5.20
N ASN A 162 0.55 26.98 -6.43
CA ASN A 162 -0.41 26.17 -7.18
C ASN A 162 -0.24 24.70 -6.82
N TYR A 163 -1.33 24.07 -6.43
CA TYR A 163 -1.34 22.67 -6.02
C TYR A 163 -2.53 21.95 -6.62
N LEU A 164 -2.33 20.65 -6.85
CA LEU A 164 -3.37 19.67 -7.04
C LEU A 164 -3.31 18.72 -5.85
N HIS A 165 -4.45 18.39 -5.27
CA HIS A 165 -4.57 17.38 -4.23
C HIS A 165 -5.61 16.35 -4.61
N ILE A 166 -5.19 15.10 -4.78
CA ILE A 166 -6.08 13.98 -5.09
C ILE A 166 -6.27 13.13 -3.83
N SER A 167 -7.51 12.80 -3.51
CA SER A 167 -7.85 11.88 -2.43
C SER A 167 -8.93 10.89 -2.85
N VAL A 168 -8.91 9.71 -2.24
CA VAL A 168 -9.91 8.67 -2.43
C VAL A 168 -10.61 8.43 -1.09
N VAL A 169 -11.91 8.71 -1.04
CA VAL A 169 -12.70 8.60 0.19
C VAL A 169 -13.25 7.17 0.27
N SER A 170 -12.37 6.21 0.56
CA SER A 170 -12.80 4.83 0.87
C SER A 170 -11.88 4.11 1.86
N SER A 171 -12.49 3.40 2.80
CA SER A 171 -11.77 2.56 3.77
C SER A 171 -11.31 1.24 3.16
N ARG A 172 -12.09 0.65 2.24
CA ARG A 172 -11.83 -0.61 1.54
C ARG A 172 -12.31 -0.51 0.10
N VAL A 173 -11.51 -0.98 -0.84
CA VAL A 173 -11.83 -0.94 -2.27
C VAL A 173 -11.96 -2.36 -2.79
N VAL A 174 -13.10 -2.68 -3.40
CA VAL A 174 -13.38 -3.99 -3.97
C VAL A 174 -13.70 -3.83 -5.45
N VAL A 175 -13.29 -4.78 -6.28
CA VAL A 175 -13.66 -4.79 -7.70
C VAL A 175 -15.19 -4.92 -7.84
N GLY A 176 -15.76 -4.01 -8.62
CA GLY A 176 -17.19 -3.78 -8.76
C GLY A 176 -17.65 -2.46 -8.11
N ASP A 177 -16.86 -1.90 -7.20
CA ASP A 177 -17.17 -0.62 -6.55
C ASP A 177 -17.04 0.56 -7.53
N THR A 178 -17.80 1.63 -7.28
CA THR A 178 -17.58 2.92 -7.94
C THR A 178 -16.95 3.88 -6.94
N LEU A 179 -15.68 4.18 -7.12
CA LEU A 179 -14.94 5.13 -6.29
C LEU A 179 -15.26 6.56 -6.67
N SER A 180 -15.35 7.41 -5.65
CA SER A 180 -15.39 8.86 -5.76
C SER A 180 -13.99 9.40 -5.48
N VAL A 181 -13.26 9.72 -6.55
CA VAL A 181 -11.94 10.32 -6.47
C VAL A 181 -12.11 11.83 -6.44
N GLN A 182 -11.70 12.47 -5.36
CA GLN A 182 -11.80 13.92 -5.21
C GLN A 182 -10.47 14.57 -5.60
N ALA A 183 -10.52 15.52 -6.53
CA ALA A 183 -9.40 16.37 -6.88
C ALA A 183 -9.70 17.81 -6.46
N HIS A 184 -8.82 18.39 -5.66
CA HIS A 184 -8.90 19.77 -5.20
C HIS A 184 -7.79 20.60 -5.84
N ILE A 185 -8.17 21.66 -6.53
CA ILE A 185 -7.26 22.58 -7.20
C ILE A 185 -7.14 23.84 -6.36
N LYS A 186 -5.93 24.12 -5.88
CA LYS A 186 -5.60 25.33 -5.13
C LYS A 186 -4.64 26.18 -5.96
N CYS A 187 -4.96 27.44 -6.17
CA CYS A 187 -4.09 28.40 -6.87
C CYS A 187 -3.83 29.61 -5.99
N ASP A 188 -2.65 30.23 -6.13
CA ASP A 188 -2.28 31.45 -5.41
C ASP A 188 -1.66 32.53 -6.34
N PRO A 189 -2.40 33.58 -6.73
CA PRO A 189 -3.65 34.00 -6.10
C PRO A 189 -4.87 33.24 -6.67
N PRO A 190 -6.01 33.20 -5.94
CA PRO A 190 -7.18 32.41 -6.31
C PRO A 190 -7.74 32.69 -7.71
N GLU A 191 -7.61 33.92 -8.21
CA GLU A 191 -8.09 34.33 -9.53
C GLU A 191 -7.44 33.54 -10.67
N ARG A 192 -6.23 33.00 -10.45
CA ARG A 192 -5.52 32.16 -11.42
C ARG A 192 -6.29 30.89 -11.77
N LYS A 193 -7.18 30.41 -10.89
CA LYS A 193 -8.01 29.23 -11.14
C LYS A 193 -8.82 29.32 -12.42
N ARG A 194 -9.19 30.54 -12.86
CA ARG A 194 -9.93 30.81 -14.10
C ARG A 194 -9.19 30.36 -15.37
N LEU A 195 -7.86 30.22 -15.30
CA LEU A 195 -7.03 29.71 -16.39
C LEU A 195 -7.01 28.18 -16.46
N VAL A 196 -7.48 27.48 -15.42
CA VAL A 196 -7.51 26.03 -15.34
C VAL A 196 -8.80 25.51 -15.96
N GLU A 197 -8.75 25.22 -17.26
CA GLU A 197 -9.92 24.73 -18.00
C GLU A 197 -10.07 23.22 -17.93
N HIS A 198 -8.95 22.49 -17.90
CA HIS A 198 -8.96 21.04 -18.03
C HIS A 198 -8.09 20.35 -16.99
N LEU A 199 -8.60 19.23 -16.48
CA LEU A 199 -7.85 18.27 -15.68
C LEU A 199 -7.70 16.98 -16.48
N THR A 200 -6.48 16.49 -16.61
CA THR A 200 -6.19 15.20 -17.24
C THR A 200 -5.79 14.21 -16.18
N TYR A 201 -6.33 12.99 -16.22
CA TYR A 201 -5.95 11.92 -15.31
C TYR A 201 -5.70 10.61 -16.05
N ALA A 202 -4.83 9.78 -15.48
CA ALA A 202 -4.50 8.45 -15.93
C ALA A 202 -4.56 7.47 -14.76
N VAL A 203 -5.05 6.27 -15.02
CA VAL A 203 -5.06 5.14 -14.09
C VAL A 203 -3.99 4.15 -14.54
N LEU A 204 -3.10 3.81 -13.61
CA LEU A 204 -1.94 2.97 -13.84
C LEU A 204 -2.08 1.67 -13.05
N ASN A 205 -1.84 0.53 -13.69
CA ASN A 205 -1.61 -0.73 -13.00
C ASN A 205 -0.61 -1.60 -13.76
N LYS A 206 0.23 -2.34 -13.03
CA LYS A 206 1.22 -3.29 -13.59
C LYS A 206 2.06 -2.67 -14.71
N GLY A 207 2.48 -1.42 -14.50
CA GLY A 207 3.25 -0.67 -15.47
C GLY A 207 2.55 -0.35 -16.79
N ASN A 208 1.21 -0.27 -16.81
CA ASN A 208 0.43 0.15 -17.97
C ASN A 208 -0.58 1.25 -17.60
N ILE A 209 -0.86 2.17 -18.55
CA ILE A 209 -2.01 3.07 -18.48
C ILE A 209 -3.23 2.26 -18.93
N ILE A 210 -4.10 1.92 -17.99
CA ILE A 210 -5.32 1.14 -18.26
C ILE A 210 -6.52 2.04 -18.59
N HIS A 211 -6.48 3.30 -18.17
CA HIS A 211 -7.49 4.30 -18.49
C HIS A 211 -6.88 5.71 -18.46
N ALA A 212 -7.28 6.58 -19.37
CA ALA A 212 -6.93 8.00 -19.33
C ALA A 212 -8.10 8.84 -19.84
N ALA A 213 -8.35 9.98 -19.20
CA ALA A 213 -9.39 10.89 -19.63
C ALA A 213 -9.06 12.34 -19.27
N ARG A 214 -9.73 13.25 -19.98
CA ARG A 214 -9.66 14.69 -19.77
C ARG A 214 -11.05 15.21 -19.44
N MET A 215 -11.13 16.07 -18.43
CA MET A 215 -12.37 16.66 -17.93
C MET A 215 -12.29 18.17 -17.98
N ASN A 216 -13.39 18.82 -18.35
CA ASN A 216 -13.54 20.25 -18.19
C ASN A 216 -13.80 20.55 -16.71
N VAL A 217 -12.95 21.39 -16.12
CA VAL A 217 -12.95 21.77 -14.69
C VAL A 217 -12.97 23.28 -14.50
N LYS A 218 -13.36 24.00 -15.56
CA LYS A 218 -13.53 25.44 -15.52
C LYS A 218 -14.51 25.79 -14.41
N ASP A 219 -14.13 26.76 -13.58
CA ASP A 219 -14.91 27.25 -12.43
C ASP A 219 -15.22 26.21 -11.34
N LEU A 220 -14.55 25.05 -11.34
CA LEU A 220 -14.66 24.03 -10.28
C LEU A 220 -13.38 23.95 -9.44
N ASP A 221 -13.49 24.18 -8.13
CA ASP A 221 -12.38 24.02 -7.19
C ASP A 221 -12.20 22.57 -6.75
N VAL A 222 -13.32 21.87 -6.54
CA VAL A 222 -13.36 20.45 -6.15
C VAL A 222 -14.06 19.67 -7.26
N ILE A 223 -13.36 18.65 -7.76
CA ILE A 223 -13.81 17.80 -8.85
C ILE A 223 -14.01 16.39 -8.32
N ASN A 224 -15.17 15.81 -8.60
CA ASN A 224 -15.45 14.41 -8.29
C ASN A 224 -15.35 13.57 -9.57
N ILE A 225 -14.43 12.60 -9.57
CA ILE A 225 -14.19 11.70 -10.69
C ILE A 225 -14.75 10.32 -10.30
N PRO A 226 -15.87 9.87 -10.90
CA PRO A 226 -16.38 8.52 -10.68
C PRO A 226 -15.48 7.51 -11.40
N LEU A 227 -15.01 6.49 -10.67
CA LEU A 227 -14.15 5.45 -11.22
C LEU A 227 -14.69 4.06 -10.85
N LEU A 228 -15.12 3.29 -11.85
CA LEU A 228 -15.51 1.89 -11.67
C LEU A 228 -14.26 1.02 -11.51
N VAL A 229 -14.18 0.29 -10.40
CA VAL A 229 -13.04 -0.60 -10.10
C VAL A 229 -13.22 -1.92 -10.84
N THR A 230 -12.29 -2.24 -11.74
CA THR A 230 -12.30 -3.45 -12.55
C THR A 230 -11.24 -4.46 -12.09
N SER A 231 -11.29 -5.70 -12.57
CA SER A 231 -10.28 -6.72 -12.25
C SER A 231 -8.88 -6.37 -12.77
N GLU A 232 -8.79 -5.49 -13.77
CA GLU A 232 -7.52 -4.98 -14.28
C GLU A 232 -6.82 -4.06 -13.30
N MET A 233 -7.48 -3.62 -12.21
CA MET A 233 -6.92 -2.79 -11.15
C MET A 233 -6.36 -3.58 -9.95
N LEU A 234 -6.40 -4.93 -9.99
CA LEU A 234 -5.81 -5.78 -8.95
C LEU A 234 -4.28 -5.91 -9.09
N PRO A 235 -3.52 -6.03 -7.98
CA PRO A 235 -3.98 -5.92 -6.59
C PRO A 235 -4.09 -4.47 -6.11
N ALA A 236 -3.50 -3.53 -6.85
CA ALA A 236 -3.55 -2.11 -6.55
C ALA A 236 -3.40 -1.31 -7.84
N PHE A 237 -3.70 -0.02 -7.81
CA PHE A 237 -3.50 0.87 -8.94
C PHE A 237 -3.12 2.28 -8.47
N ARG A 238 -2.55 3.09 -9.37
CA ARG A 238 -2.31 4.51 -9.13
C ARG A 238 -3.19 5.37 -10.00
N ILE A 239 -3.59 6.51 -9.46
CA ILE A 239 -4.19 7.59 -10.25
C ILE A 239 -3.17 8.73 -10.27
N VAL A 240 -2.82 9.19 -11.46
CA VAL A 240 -2.02 10.40 -11.65
C VAL A 240 -2.89 11.41 -12.36
N ALA A 241 -2.99 12.63 -11.84
CA ALA A 241 -3.67 13.71 -12.54
C ALA A 241 -2.83 14.97 -12.57
N TYR A 242 -3.07 15.80 -13.58
CA TYR A 242 -2.40 17.08 -13.73
C TYR A 242 -3.28 18.08 -14.48
N TYR A 243 -3.01 19.36 -14.23
CA TYR A 243 -3.48 20.47 -15.05
C TYR A 243 -2.30 21.32 -15.49
N ILE A 244 -2.52 22.14 -16.52
CA ILE A 244 -1.50 23.02 -17.08
C ILE A 244 -1.95 24.46 -16.91
N LEU A 245 -1.04 25.30 -16.41
CA LEU A 245 -1.19 26.75 -16.39
C LEU A 245 -0.31 27.37 -17.48
N PRO A 246 -0.88 28.25 -18.33
CA PRO A 246 -0.10 28.94 -19.34
C PRO A 246 0.73 30.05 -18.69
N TRP A 247 2.04 29.94 -18.77
CA TRP A 247 2.95 31.06 -18.56
C TRP A 247 3.53 31.48 -19.93
N GLN A 248 4.25 32.60 -19.97
CA GLN A 248 5.01 32.98 -21.16
C GLN A 248 6.45 33.21 -20.71
N PRO A 249 7.45 32.51 -21.29
CA PRO A 249 7.38 31.64 -22.48
C PRO A 249 7.13 30.14 -22.21
N SER A 250 7.03 29.68 -20.96
CA SER A 250 6.88 28.26 -20.60
C SER A 250 5.49 27.92 -20.07
N VAL A 251 5.19 26.65 -19.79
CA VAL A 251 3.95 26.27 -19.08
C VAL A 251 4.28 25.65 -17.73
N GLU A 252 3.39 25.79 -16.76
CA GLU A 252 3.49 25.11 -15.47
C GLU A 252 2.59 23.88 -15.51
N VAL A 253 3.18 22.72 -15.25
CA VAL A 253 2.46 21.49 -15.01
C VAL A 253 2.30 21.32 -13.51
N VAL A 254 1.07 21.22 -13.03
CA VAL A 254 0.77 20.94 -11.62
C VAL A 254 0.16 19.55 -11.55
N ALA A 255 0.81 18.64 -10.83
CA ALA A 255 0.46 17.24 -10.80
C ALA A 255 0.29 16.72 -9.37
N ASP A 256 -0.50 15.67 -9.23
CA ASP A 256 -0.56 14.86 -8.02
C ASP A 256 -0.86 13.39 -8.36
N SER A 257 -0.58 12.50 -7.43
CA SER A 257 -0.87 11.08 -7.57
C SER A 257 -1.32 10.47 -6.26
N VAL A 258 -2.11 9.40 -6.36
CA VAL A 258 -2.56 8.60 -5.21
C VAL A 258 -2.47 7.12 -5.54
N PHE A 259 -1.98 6.33 -4.59
CA PHE A 259 -1.98 4.88 -4.64
C PHE A 259 -3.26 4.33 -3.98
N VAL A 260 -3.87 3.34 -4.60
CA VAL A 260 -5.11 2.71 -4.14
C VAL A 260 -4.92 1.20 -4.08
N ASP A 261 -4.94 0.68 -2.85
CA ASP A 261 -4.95 -0.75 -2.56
C ASP A 261 -6.34 -1.34 -2.81
N VAL A 262 -6.42 -2.46 -3.53
CA VAL A 262 -7.66 -3.16 -3.86
C VAL A 262 -7.62 -4.52 -3.17
N GLU A 263 -8.74 -4.96 -2.62
CA GLU A 263 -8.77 -6.23 -1.91
C GLU A 263 -8.33 -7.41 -2.79
N ASP A 264 -7.28 -8.09 -2.33
CA ASP A 264 -6.73 -9.30 -2.92
C ASP A 264 -7.82 -10.36 -3.13
N ARG A 265 -8.05 -10.68 -4.41
CA ARG A 265 -8.91 -11.80 -4.82
C ARG A 265 -8.38 -12.45 -6.08
N CYS A 266 -8.88 -13.63 -6.41
CA CYS A 266 -8.66 -14.17 -7.74
C CYS A 266 -9.34 -13.27 -8.77
N VAL A 267 -8.68 -13.03 -9.92
CA VAL A 267 -9.30 -12.33 -11.06
C VAL A 267 -10.54 -13.08 -11.54
N GLY A 268 -10.41 -14.42 -11.58
CA GLY A 268 -11.46 -15.36 -11.90
C GLY A 268 -12.07 -16.03 -10.67
N SER A 269 -12.91 -17.03 -10.91
CA SER A 269 -13.52 -17.84 -9.86
C SER A 269 -12.94 -19.26 -9.83
N LEU A 270 -12.68 -19.79 -8.64
CA LEU A 270 -12.37 -21.20 -8.43
C LEU A 270 -12.91 -21.64 -7.07
N SER A 271 -13.71 -22.70 -7.06
CA SER A 271 -14.16 -23.36 -5.84
C SER A 271 -14.07 -24.87 -6.00
N VAL A 272 -13.62 -25.53 -4.93
CA VAL A 272 -13.52 -26.98 -4.85
C VAL A 272 -14.20 -27.38 -3.55
N GLY A 273 -15.15 -28.31 -3.63
CA GLY A 273 -15.88 -28.76 -2.46
C GLY A 273 -16.70 -30.02 -2.76
N PRO A 274 -17.26 -30.64 -1.72
CA PRO A 274 -18.21 -31.74 -1.94
C PRO A 274 -19.40 -31.23 -2.76
N VAL A 275 -20.04 -32.13 -3.51
CA VAL A 275 -21.27 -31.80 -4.22
C VAL A 275 -22.30 -31.28 -3.21
N LYS A 276 -22.98 -30.16 -3.54
CA LYS A 276 -23.98 -29.57 -2.65
C LYS A 276 -25.04 -30.61 -2.28
N GLY A 277 -25.19 -30.87 -0.97
CA GLY A 277 -26.13 -31.87 -0.44
C GLY A 277 -25.53 -33.25 -0.15
N GLU A 278 -24.29 -33.52 -0.58
CA GLU A 278 -23.59 -34.80 -0.36
C GLU A 278 -22.45 -34.67 0.68
N GLN A 279 -22.48 -33.61 1.50
CA GLN A 279 -21.45 -33.39 2.51
C GLN A 279 -21.62 -34.37 3.68
N LEU A 280 -20.69 -35.32 3.81
CA LEU A 280 -20.57 -36.21 4.96
C LEU A 280 -19.59 -35.64 5.99
N ASN A 281 -19.81 -35.97 7.27
CA ASN A 281 -18.92 -35.56 8.37
C ASN A 281 -17.60 -36.35 8.40
N SER A 282 -17.58 -37.55 7.84
CA SER A 282 -16.41 -38.41 7.75
C SER A 282 -16.55 -39.44 6.62
N TYR A 283 -15.41 -39.94 6.15
CA TYR A 283 -15.32 -40.93 5.07
C TYR A 283 -14.49 -42.13 5.56
N SER A 284 -14.86 -43.34 5.13
CA SER A 284 -14.07 -44.53 5.43
C SER A 284 -12.87 -44.65 4.47
N PRO A 285 -11.72 -45.19 4.91
CA PRO A 285 -10.59 -45.44 4.03
C PRO A 285 -10.98 -46.28 2.80
N GLY A 286 -10.56 -45.84 1.61
CA GLY A 286 -10.89 -46.49 0.33
C GLY A 286 -12.28 -46.18 -0.22
N SER A 287 -13.10 -45.39 0.49
CA SER A 287 -14.40 -44.95 -0.05
C SER A 287 -14.22 -43.96 -1.21
N SER A 288 -15.11 -44.04 -2.19
CA SER A 288 -15.18 -43.05 -3.28
C SER A 288 -15.80 -41.76 -2.78
N ILE A 289 -15.23 -40.64 -3.21
CA ILE A 289 -15.70 -39.29 -2.88
C ILE A 289 -15.86 -38.50 -4.18
N THR A 290 -16.94 -37.72 -4.26
CA THR A 290 -17.22 -36.87 -5.42
C THR A 290 -17.01 -35.41 -5.02
N PHE A 291 -16.14 -34.72 -5.75
CA PHE A 291 -15.93 -33.29 -5.60
C PHE A 291 -16.46 -32.55 -6.81
N GLU A 292 -17.07 -31.40 -6.55
CA GLU A 292 -17.45 -30.43 -7.56
C GLU A 292 -16.34 -29.38 -7.67
N VAL A 293 -15.83 -29.19 -8.88
CA VAL A 293 -14.87 -28.14 -9.21
C VAL A 293 -15.58 -27.12 -10.10
N LYS A 294 -15.72 -25.89 -9.61
CA LYS A 294 -16.30 -24.77 -10.39
C LYS A 294 -15.25 -23.73 -10.63
N GLY A 295 -15.12 -23.29 -11.87
CA GLY A 295 -14.33 -22.14 -12.23
C GLY A 295 -14.72 -21.63 -13.60
N ASP A 296 -13.94 -20.68 -14.11
CA ASP A 296 -14.28 -19.98 -15.34
C ASP A 296 -14.14 -20.89 -16.59
N PRO A 297 -14.95 -20.66 -17.65
CA PRO A 297 -14.89 -21.45 -18.87
C PRO A 297 -13.48 -21.50 -19.48
N GLY A 298 -12.99 -22.72 -19.77
CA GLY A 298 -11.66 -22.93 -20.34
C GLY A 298 -10.50 -22.94 -19.34
N ALA A 299 -10.77 -22.74 -18.04
CA ALA A 299 -9.74 -22.85 -17.01
C ALA A 299 -9.16 -24.27 -16.92
N LYS A 300 -7.83 -24.36 -16.75
CA LYS A 300 -7.12 -25.62 -16.45
C LYS A 300 -6.91 -25.72 -14.94
N VAL A 301 -7.40 -26.79 -14.34
CA VAL A 301 -7.31 -26.99 -12.88
C VAL A 301 -6.41 -28.18 -12.57
N SER A 302 -5.39 -27.94 -11.73
CA SER A 302 -4.52 -28.97 -11.18
C SER A 302 -4.88 -29.21 -9.72
N LEU A 303 -5.05 -30.48 -9.34
CA LEU A 303 -5.43 -30.88 -7.99
C LEU A 303 -4.33 -31.70 -7.32
N VAL A 304 -4.18 -31.53 -6.02
CA VAL A 304 -3.30 -32.34 -5.17
C VAL A 304 -3.99 -32.59 -3.83
N ALA A 305 -3.94 -33.82 -3.35
CA ALA A 305 -4.40 -34.20 -2.02
C ALA A 305 -3.17 -34.43 -1.13
N VAL A 306 -3.19 -33.85 0.07
CA VAL A 306 -2.07 -33.89 1.03
C VAL A 306 -2.61 -34.23 2.40
N ASP A 307 -1.95 -35.15 3.10
CA ASP A 307 -2.29 -35.47 4.48
C ASP A 307 -2.03 -34.26 5.41
N ASN A 308 -2.96 -34.00 6.33
CA ASN A 308 -2.82 -32.91 7.29
C ASN A 308 -1.58 -33.06 8.19
N ALA A 309 -1.08 -34.27 8.42
CA ALA A 309 0.14 -34.52 9.19
C ALA A 309 1.38 -33.85 8.57
N ILE A 310 1.45 -33.71 7.24
CA ILE A 310 2.58 -33.05 6.56
C ILE A 310 2.65 -31.56 6.93
N PHE A 311 1.50 -30.94 7.20
CA PHE A 311 1.44 -29.53 7.60
C PHE A 311 1.86 -29.29 9.05
N LEU A 312 2.02 -30.34 9.85
CA LEU A 312 2.68 -30.26 11.15
C LEU A 312 4.21 -30.09 10.99
N LEU A 313 4.78 -30.57 9.88
CA LEU A 313 6.22 -30.53 9.59
C LEU A 313 6.64 -29.25 8.85
N SER A 314 5.81 -28.75 7.92
CA SER A 314 6.12 -27.54 7.13
C SER A 314 4.89 -26.66 6.90
N LYS A 315 5.08 -25.34 7.09
CA LYS A 315 4.05 -24.33 6.91
C LYS A 315 4.13 -23.56 5.58
N LYS A 316 5.09 -23.90 4.71
CA LYS A 316 5.26 -23.19 3.43
C LYS A 316 4.19 -23.66 2.43
N ARG A 317 3.29 -22.76 2.03
CA ARG A 317 2.23 -23.02 1.04
C ARG A 317 2.17 -21.88 0.03
N LEU A 318 1.88 -22.21 -1.23
CA LEU A 318 1.50 -21.22 -2.23
C LEU A 318 0.05 -20.78 -1.96
N THR A 319 -0.16 -19.47 -1.85
CA THR A 319 -1.49 -18.88 -1.66
C THR A 319 -1.69 -17.76 -2.68
N GLN A 320 -2.94 -17.35 -2.92
CA GLN A 320 -3.22 -16.21 -3.79
C GLN A 320 -2.52 -14.92 -3.30
N LYS A 321 -2.43 -14.74 -1.97
CA LYS A 321 -1.70 -13.63 -1.36
C LYS A 321 -0.23 -13.62 -1.77
N ASN A 322 0.43 -14.79 -1.81
CA ASN A 322 1.83 -14.87 -2.24
C ASN A 322 1.98 -14.45 -3.71
N VAL A 323 1.00 -14.76 -4.57
CA VAL A 323 1.03 -14.34 -5.98
C VAL A 323 0.95 -12.82 -6.08
N TRP A 324 0.02 -12.19 -5.34
CA TRP A 324 -0.10 -10.74 -5.33
C TRP A 324 1.10 -10.04 -4.71
N GLU A 325 1.74 -10.63 -3.70
CA GLU A 325 2.98 -10.13 -3.13
C GLU A 325 4.11 -10.08 -4.18
N VAL A 326 4.25 -11.11 -5.01
CA VAL A 326 5.24 -11.13 -6.10
C VAL A 326 4.87 -10.16 -7.22
N VAL A 327 3.58 -10.07 -7.61
CA VAL A 327 3.12 -9.10 -8.62
C VAL A 327 3.33 -7.66 -8.16
N GLY A 328 3.09 -7.37 -6.88
CA GLY A 328 3.30 -6.06 -6.29
C GLY A 328 4.78 -5.63 -6.28
N GLN A 329 5.73 -6.58 -6.26
CA GLN A 329 7.15 -6.26 -6.40
C GLN A 329 7.52 -5.81 -7.82
N GLY A 330 6.70 -6.11 -8.83
CA GLY A 330 6.87 -5.65 -10.21
C GLY A 330 6.26 -4.27 -10.48
N ASP A 331 5.73 -3.59 -9.46
CA ASP A 331 5.23 -2.23 -9.58
C ASP A 331 6.37 -1.24 -9.88
N MET A 332 6.18 -0.41 -10.89
CA MET A 332 7.20 0.56 -11.35
C MET A 332 7.15 1.87 -10.56
N GLY A 333 6.08 2.14 -9.83
CA GLY A 333 6.01 3.28 -8.94
C GLY A 333 6.66 2.96 -7.58
N CYS A 334 7.32 3.96 -6.99
CA CYS A 334 8.10 3.79 -5.78
C CYS A 334 7.46 4.42 -4.53
N THR A 335 6.37 5.16 -4.70
CA THR A 335 5.75 5.92 -3.61
C THR A 335 4.24 5.70 -3.54
N ALA A 336 3.67 6.06 -2.39
CA ALA A 336 2.24 5.98 -2.10
C ALA A 336 1.41 7.12 -2.74
N GLY A 337 2.06 8.07 -3.41
CA GLY A 337 1.42 9.26 -3.96
C GLY A 337 2.23 10.52 -3.76
N GLY A 338 1.84 11.58 -4.47
CA GLY A 338 2.57 12.83 -4.54
C GLY A 338 3.95 12.67 -5.18
N GLY A 339 4.83 13.61 -4.86
CA GLY A 339 6.19 13.68 -5.37
C GLY A 339 6.87 14.95 -4.89
N ARG A 340 8.19 15.04 -5.06
CA ARG A 340 8.96 16.22 -4.64
C ARG A 340 8.52 17.50 -5.35
N ASN A 341 8.17 17.36 -6.62
CA ASN A 341 7.66 18.40 -7.53
C ASN A 341 6.81 17.71 -8.61
N ASN A 342 6.39 18.45 -9.63
CA ASN A 342 5.57 17.95 -10.72
C ASN A 342 6.18 16.73 -11.45
N MET A 343 7.46 16.79 -11.84
CA MET A 343 8.15 15.68 -12.49
C MET A 343 8.42 14.52 -11.52
N GLY A 344 8.61 14.82 -10.24
CA GLY A 344 8.66 13.84 -9.16
C GLY A 344 7.38 13.02 -9.08
N VAL A 345 6.21 13.64 -9.24
CA VAL A 345 4.91 12.92 -9.22
C VAL A 345 4.84 11.87 -10.34
N PHE A 346 5.21 12.23 -11.56
CA PHE A 346 5.21 11.28 -12.69
C PHE A 346 6.25 10.19 -12.48
N SER A 347 7.49 10.57 -12.18
CA SER A 347 8.60 9.60 -12.06
C SER A 347 8.46 8.67 -10.86
N ASP A 348 7.82 9.10 -9.77
CA ASP A 348 7.54 8.25 -8.61
C ASP A 348 6.31 7.36 -8.80
N ALA A 349 5.42 7.72 -9.73
CA ALA A 349 4.30 6.88 -10.17
C ALA A 349 4.69 5.89 -11.29
N GLY A 350 5.93 5.92 -11.79
CA GLY A 350 6.41 5.05 -12.86
C GLY A 350 6.12 5.55 -14.28
N LEU A 351 5.94 6.87 -14.45
CA LEU A 351 5.70 7.52 -15.74
C LEU A 351 6.88 8.41 -16.16
N MET A 352 7.13 8.46 -17.47
CA MET A 352 7.87 9.54 -18.11
C MET A 352 6.90 10.58 -18.64
N PHE A 353 7.21 11.84 -18.38
CA PHE A 353 6.49 12.98 -18.91
C PHE A 353 7.42 13.76 -19.84
N HIS A 354 6.93 14.13 -21.01
CA HIS A 354 7.67 14.98 -21.94
C HIS A 354 6.74 16.00 -22.59
N SER A 355 7.12 17.27 -22.50
CA SER A 355 6.40 18.39 -23.12
C SER A 355 7.40 19.37 -23.76
N SER A 356 7.05 19.90 -24.93
CA SER A 356 7.82 20.93 -25.63
C SER A 356 8.05 22.20 -24.81
N THR A 357 7.11 22.56 -23.93
CA THR A 357 7.17 23.81 -23.14
C THR A 357 6.97 23.60 -21.64
N GLY A 358 6.58 22.40 -21.21
CA GLY A 358 6.23 22.06 -19.82
C GLY A 358 7.28 21.24 -19.08
N GLY A 359 8.43 20.99 -19.71
CA GLY A 359 9.53 20.21 -19.15
C GLY A 359 9.40 18.71 -19.39
N TYR A 360 10.37 17.97 -18.82
CA TYR A 360 10.47 16.52 -18.95
C TYR A 360 10.93 15.89 -17.62
N THR A 361 10.58 14.63 -17.42
CA THR A 361 11.10 13.83 -16.31
C THR A 361 12.55 13.43 -16.54
N ASP A 362 13.39 13.47 -15.51
CA ASP A 362 14.74 12.91 -15.57
C ASP A 362 14.70 11.39 -15.89
N TYR A 363 15.60 10.94 -16.75
CA TYR A 363 15.74 9.51 -17.07
C TYR A 363 16.22 8.74 -15.83
N LYS A 364 15.39 7.86 -15.27
CA LYS A 364 15.81 6.93 -14.21
C LYS A 364 16.57 5.75 -14.84
N ILE A 365 17.89 5.70 -14.69
CA ILE A 365 18.70 4.50 -14.96
C ILE A 365 18.69 3.64 -13.68
N GLY A 366 17.81 2.65 -13.63
CA GLY A 366 17.78 1.62 -12.58
C GLY A 366 18.80 0.49 -12.84
N PRO A 367 19.09 -0.35 -11.82
CA PRO A 367 20.10 -1.42 -11.91
C PRO A 367 19.68 -2.64 -12.74
N SER A 368 18.49 -2.65 -13.35
CA SER A 368 18.03 -3.68 -14.28
C SER A 368 17.93 -3.09 -15.69
N SER A 369 18.69 -3.66 -16.62
CA SER A 369 18.89 -3.20 -18.00
C SER A 369 17.68 -3.31 -18.94
N GLU A 370 16.46 -3.43 -18.41
CA GLU A 370 15.21 -3.38 -19.17
C GLU A 370 14.18 -2.63 -18.32
N ILE A 371 14.03 -1.33 -18.56
CA ILE A 371 12.98 -0.52 -17.92
C ILE A 371 11.93 -0.26 -19.00
N ASN A 372 10.80 -0.96 -18.89
CA ASN A 372 9.60 -0.61 -19.63
C ASN A 372 9.05 0.68 -19.02
N VAL A 373 9.35 1.83 -19.60
CA VAL A 373 8.82 3.11 -19.12
C VAL A 373 7.65 3.54 -19.99
N ILE A 374 6.52 3.86 -19.36
CA ILE A 374 5.38 4.45 -20.07
C ILE A 374 5.65 5.93 -20.27
N THR A 375 5.59 6.39 -21.52
CA THR A 375 5.81 7.80 -21.86
C THR A 375 4.47 8.48 -22.12
N ILE A 376 4.18 9.53 -21.36
CA ILE A 376 3.16 10.52 -21.68
C ILE A 376 3.82 11.61 -22.51
N LEU A 377 3.45 11.70 -23.79
CA LEU A 377 3.90 12.75 -24.69
C LEU A 377 2.81 13.83 -24.82
N LEU A 378 3.15 15.06 -24.45
CA LEU A 378 2.33 16.24 -24.69
C LEU A 378 2.99 17.10 -25.78
N CYS A 379 2.49 16.99 -27.00
CA CYS A 379 2.74 18.00 -28.02
C CYS A 379 1.76 19.16 -27.79
N THR A 380 2.25 20.30 -27.31
CA THR A 380 1.58 21.57 -27.54
C THR A 380 2.07 22.08 -28.90
N ILE A 381 1.15 22.16 -29.87
CA ILE A 381 1.46 22.72 -31.19
C ILE A 381 1.81 24.20 -30.98
N ALA A 382 3.06 24.56 -31.21
CA ALA A 382 3.46 25.97 -31.28
C ALA A 382 2.74 26.64 -32.47
N PRO A 383 2.41 27.94 -32.41
CA PRO A 383 1.84 28.63 -33.56
C PRO A 383 2.81 28.51 -34.75
N ALA A 384 2.25 28.22 -35.93
CA ALA A 384 2.96 27.86 -37.16
C ALA A 384 4.26 28.68 -37.37
N GLY A 385 5.41 27.99 -37.38
CA GLY A 385 6.70 28.62 -37.71
C GLY A 385 7.96 28.00 -37.09
N LEU A 386 7.87 27.04 -36.18
CA LEU A 386 9.02 26.33 -35.61
C LEU A 386 8.75 24.82 -35.59
N GLU A 387 8.98 24.16 -36.72
CA GLU A 387 9.18 22.71 -36.75
C GLU A 387 10.59 22.41 -36.27
N GLU A 388 10.74 21.98 -35.01
CA GLU A 388 11.89 21.17 -34.60
C GLU A 388 11.44 19.71 -34.60
N ASP A 389 12.12 18.90 -35.43
CA ASP A 389 12.00 17.45 -35.41
C ASP A 389 12.35 16.93 -34.01
N VAL A 390 11.34 16.42 -33.29
CA VAL A 390 11.56 15.70 -32.02
C VAL A 390 12.22 14.35 -32.36
N LEU A 391 13.55 14.31 -32.32
CA LEU A 391 14.30 13.07 -32.41
C LEU A 391 14.09 12.26 -31.11
N LEU A 392 13.15 11.32 -31.15
CA LEU A 392 13.04 10.27 -30.13
C LEU A 392 14.26 9.34 -30.22
N PRO A 393 14.99 9.08 -29.12
CA PRO A 393 16.03 8.06 -29.13
C PRO A 393 15.39 6.68 -29.35
N ASN A 394 16.06 5.82 -30.13
CA ASN A 394 15.65 4.45 -30.43
C ASN A 394 15.36 3.66 -29.13
N CYS A 395 14.08 3.58 -28.74
CA CYS A 395 13.59 2.70 -27.68
C CYS A 395 12.95 1.45 -28.30
N SER A 396 13.22 0.29 -27.68
CA SER A 396 12.79 -1.03 -28.13
C SER A 396 11.26 -1.18 -28.27
N SER A 397 10.86 -2.15 -29.09
CA SER A 397 9.51 -2.40 -29.62
C SER A 397 8.43 -2.81 -28.61
N GLU A 398 8.63 -2.65 -27.30
CA GLU A 398 7.68 -3.06 -26.24
C GLU A 398 7.17 -1.91 -25.36
N SER A 399 7.42 -0.66 -25.74
CA SER A 399 6.93 0.53 -25.02
C SER A 399 5.48 0.85 -25.37
N SER A 400 4.61 1.01 -24.36
CA SER A 400 3.25 1.51 -24.52
C SER A 400 3.23 3.04 -24.54
N TRP A 401 2.66 3.62 -25.60
CA TRP A 401 2.62 5.06 -25.83
C TRP A 401 1.19 5.57 -25.71
N VAL A 402 0.99 6.65 -24.93
CA VAL A 402 -0.28 7.38 -24.92
C VAL A 402 0.02 8.84 -25.23
N SER A 403 -0.46 9.30 -26.39
CA SER A 403 -0.40 10.70 -26.78
C SER A 403 -1.64 11.42 -26.25
N LEU A 404 -1.43 12.47 -25.44
CA LEU A 404 -2.48 13.31 -24.90
C LEU A 404 -2.33 14.72 -25.48
N CYS A 405 -2.32 14.87 -26.80
CA CYS A 405 -2.11 16.18 -27.45
C CYS A 405 -3.20 17.21 -27.08
N HIS A 406 -2.77 18.43 -26.77
CA HIS A 406 -3.67 19.59 -26.67
C HIS A 406 -3.90 20.13 -28.08
N HIS A 407 -5.13 20.01 -28.59
CA HIS A 407 -5.60 20.78 -29.75
C HIS A 407 -6.12 22.15 -29.32
#